data_AF-A0A7R9V705-F1
#
_entry.id   AF-A0A7R9V705-F1
#
_cell.length_a   1.000
_cell.length_b   1.000
_cell.length_c   1.000
_cell.angle_alpha   90.00
_cell.angle_beta   90.00
_cell.angle_gamma   90.00
#
_symmetry.space_group_name_H-M   'P 1'
#
loop_
_entity.id
_entity.type
_entity.pdbx_description
1 polymer ?
#
loop_
_entity_poly.entity_id
_entity_poly.type
_entity_poly.pdbx_seq_one_letter_code
_entity_poly.pdbx_strand_id
1 'polypeptide(L)'
;MASVDLATVASSLAARGKGLLAADESTGTIGKRLAKMGLENTEDVRRAYRQVLLTAPIGESVSGVILFKETLVQKTDGGKPFVECLAEQGVYPGIKVDEGLQPLEGGLEGETWTKGLECLAANCSEYVKQGARFAKWRATIKIQDGGPSEAAVARNADELAQYAKICQTAGLVPIVEPEILIDGSHTIQRSQEVAERVLSACTSRLWHHSVLLEGCLLKPQMVLPGVDSSTKATPSEIAAHTVAALRRTVPAAIPGVMFLSGGQSEEEATVNLNAINAAACTPGTSCPWSLSFSYGRALQHSVLELWAKEPARARDAQALLAAVAAANSAASKGEYAGVHPVAGGGSLAEGFRGWRA
;
A
#
# COMPACT_ATOMS: atom_id res chain seq x y z
N MET A 1 -23.15 15.16 -13.04
CA MET A 1 -22.11 15.11 -11.98
C MET A 1 -20.89 15.83 -12.54
N ALA A 2 -20.32 16.79 -11.82
CA ALA A 2 -19.06 17.41 -12.24
C ALA A 2 -18.00 16.30 -12.44
N SER A 3 -17.25 16.34 -13.53
CA SER A 3 -16.15 15.41 -13.76
C SER A 3 -15.17 15.51 -12.59
N VAL A 4 -14.90 14.39 -11.90
CA VAL A 4 -13.91 14.34 -10.82
C VAL A 4 -12.55 14.67 -11.42
N ASP A 5 -11.90 15.71 -10.91
CA ASP A 5 -10.52 16.00 -11.28
C ASP A 5 -9.58 15.02 -10.57
N LEU A 6 -9.14 14.01 -11.33
CA LEU A 6 -8.26 12.95 -10.84
C LEU A 6 -6.91 13.49 -10.35
N ALA A 7 -6.39 14.56 -10.95
CA ALA A 7 -5.11 15.14 -10.56
C ALA A 7 -5.21 15.80 -9.17
N THR A 8 -6.32 16.51 -8.91
CA THR A 8 -6.62 17.09 -7.60
C THR A 8 -6.79 16.00 -6.53
N VAL A 9 -7.51 14.91 -6.83
CA VAL A 9 -7.69 13.79 -5.88
C VAL A 9 -6.35 13.10 -5.61
N ALA A 10 -5.54 12.80 -6.63
CA ALA A 10 -4.25 12.15 -6.47
C ALA A 10 -3.27 13.01 -5.65
N SER A 11 -3.23 14.32 -5.91
CA SER A 11 -2.42 15.27 -5.13
C SER A 11 -2.88 15.37 -3.67
N SER A 12 -4.20 15.29 -3.42
CA SER A 12 -4.75 15.29 -2.06
C SER A 12 -4.43 14.00 -1.31
N LEU A 13 -4.48 12.85 -1.99
CA LEU A 13 -4.06 11.56 -1.45
C LEU A 13 -2.56 11.56 -1.12
N ALA A 14 -1.74 12.22 -1.94
CA ALA A 14 -0.30 12.37 -1.75
C ALA A 14 0.11 13.63 -0.97
N ALA A 15 -0.80 14.26 -0.23
CA ALA A 15 -0.51 15.48 0.51
C ALA A 15 0.64 15.26 1.52
N ARG A 16 1.57 16.22 1.59
CA ARG A 16 2.70 16.18 2.54
C ARG A 16 2.21 15.99 3.96
N GLY A 17 2.82 15.07 4.70
CA GLY A 17 2.40 14.75 6.08
C GLY A 17 1.20 13.80 6.16
N LYS A 18 0.63 13.35 5.04
CA LYS A 18 -0.44 12.34 5.04
C LYS A 18 -0.03 11.10 4.26
N GLY A 19 -0.58 9.96 4.65
CA GLY A 19 -0.45 8.69 3.93
C GLY A 19 -1.77 7.94 3.86
N LEU A 20 -1.70 6.66 3.51
CA LEU A 20 -2.86 5.80 3.32
C LEU A 20 -2.87 4.65 4.33
N LEU A 21 -4.05 4.36 4.87
CA LEU A 21 -4.31 3.12 5.59
C LEU A 21 -4.77 2.05 4.59
N ALA A 22 -4.05 0.94 4.49
CA ALA A 22 -4.44 -0.20 3.67
C ALA A 22 -5.21 -1.22 4.51
N ALA A 23 -6.54 -1.10 4.54
CA ALA A 23 -7.47 -1.97 5.27
C ALA A 23 -8.28 -2.87 4.30
N ASP A 24 -7.62 -3.27 3.22
CA ASP A 24 -8.20 -3.96 2.06
C ASP A 24 -7.93 -5.47 2.06
N GLU A 25 -7.66 -6.04 3.23
CA GLU A 25 -7.45 -7.47 3.35
C GLU A 25 -8.69 -8.24 2.90
N SER A 26 -8.50 -9.18 1.97
CA SER A 26 -9.53 -10.14 1.59
C SER A 26 -9.99 -10.95 2.81
N THR A 27 -11.19 -11.55 2.73
CA THR A 27 -11.75 -12.41 3.77
C THR A 27 -10.78 -13.49 4.24
N GLY A 28 -10.02 -14.11 3.33
CA GLY A 28 -8.98 -15.09 3.68
C GLY A 28 -7.78 -14.46 4.39
N THR A 29 -7.30 -13.31 3.91
CA THR A 29 -6.13 -12.63 4.47
C THR A 29 -6.39 -12.13 5.90
N ILE A 30 -7.51 -11.43 6.12
CA ILE A 30 -7.87 -10.98 7.47
C ILE A 30 -8.20 -12.16 8.38
N GLY A 31 -8.79 -13.24 7.86
CA GLY A 31 -9.06 -14.45 8.62
C GLY A 31 -7.80 -15.06 9.23
N LYS A 32 -6.70 -15.13 8.48
CA LYS A 32 -5.41 -15.59 9.00
C LYS A 32 -4.86 -14.68 10.10
N ARG A 33 -5.06 -13.36 9.99
CA ARG A 33 -4.62 -12.40 11.01
C ARG A 33 -5.47 -12.49 12.28
N LEU A 34 -6.79 -12.61 12.14
CA LEU A 34 -7.73 -12.83 13.25
C LEU A 34 -7.42 -14.14 13.98
N ALA A 35 -7.20 -15.23 13.24
CA ALA A 35 -6.89 -16.53 13.82
C ALA A 35 -5.60 -16.52 14.66
N LYS A 36 -4.56 -15.78 14.23
CA LYS A 36 -3.33 -15.57 15.03
C LYS A 36 -3.59 -14.88 16.37
N MET A 37 -4.68 -14.13 16.48
CA MET A 37 -5.11 -13.43 17.69
C MET A 37 -6.20 -14.18 18.46
N GLY A 38 -6.52 -15.42 18.07
CA GLY A 38 -7.59 -16.21 18.70
C GLY A 38 -9.01 -15.75 18.37
N LEU A 39 -9.20 -14.94 17.31
CA LEU A 39 -10.50 -14.45 16.87
C LEU A 39 -11.04 -15.28 15.70
N GLU A 40 -12.36 -15.50 15.68
CA GLU A 40 -13.04 -16.16 14.57
C GLU A 40 -13.16 -15.26 13.34
N ASN A 41 -13.10 -15.87 12.14
CA ASN A 41 -13.25 -15.14 10.88
C ASN A 41 -14.73 -15.02 10.44
N THR A 42 -15.54 -14.33 11.25
CA THR A 42 -16.93 -14.02 10.91
C THR A 42 -17.05 -12.62 10.30
N GLU A 43 -18.15 -12.36 9.56
CA GLU A 43 -18.42 -11.02 9.02
C GLU A 43 -18.49 -9.98 10.14
N ASP A 44 -19.15 -10.31 11.26
CA ASP A 44 -19.30 -9.40 12.40
C ASP A 44 -17.96 -9.03 13.04
N VAL A 45 -17.04 -9.99 13.21
CA VAL A 45 -15.70 -9.72 13.75
C VAL A 45 -14.89 -8.86 12.78
N ARG A 46 -14.95 -9.16 11.46
CA ARG A 46 -14.29 -8.35 10.43
C ARG A 46 -14.84 -6.92 10.38
N ARG A 47 -16.15 -6.75 10.49
CA ARG A 47 -16.84 -5.45 10.53
C ARG A 47 -16.46 -4.69 11.80
N ALA A 48 -16.50 -5.33 12.97
CA ALA A 48 -16.16 -4.71 14.25
C ALA A 48 -14.70 -4.22 14.27
N TYR A 49 -13.76 -5.02 13.78
CA TYR A 49 -12.37 -4.58 13.65
C TYR A 49 -12.23 -3.37 12.72
N ARG A 50 -12.91 -3.39 11.56
CA ARG A 50 -12.91 -2.26 10.63
C ARG A 50 -13.57 -1.01 11.23
N GLN A 51 -14.59 -1.17 12.07
CA GLN A 51 -15.15 -0.05 12.82
C GLN A 51 -14.10 0.61 13.73
N VAL A 52 -13.26 -0.16 14.42
CA VAL A 52 -12.15 0.39 15.22
C VAL A 52 -11.26 1.27 14.33
N LEU A 53 -10.82 0.77 13.18
CA LEU A 53 -9.92 1.49 12.29
C LEU A 53 -10.55 2.76 11.68
N LEU A 54 -11.79 2.64 11.19
CA LEU A 54 -12.44 3.69 10.37
C LEU A 54 -13.14 4.76 11.21
N THR A 55 -13.22 4.57 12.52
CA THR A 55 -13.73 5.58 13.47
C THR A 55 -12.64 6.11 14.42
N ALA A 56 -11.39 5.68 14.25
CA ALA A 56 -10.24 6.31 14.91
C ALA A 56 -9.99 7.72 14.33
N PRO A 57 -9.51 8.68 15.13
CA PRO A 57 -9.27 10.06 14.69
C PRO A 57 -7.96 10.18 13.87
N ILE A 58 -7.98 9.71 12.62
CA ILE A 58 -6.80 9.58 11.77
C ILE A 58 -6.67 10.66 10.68
N GLY A 59 -7.69 11.51 10.51
CA GLY A 59 -7.79 12.47 9.39
C GLY A 59 -6.62 13.46 9.25
N GLU A 60 -5.90 13.74 10.33
CA GLU A 60 -4.70 14.60 10.29
C GLU A 60 -3.49 13.92 9.62
N SER A 61 -3.40 12.60 9.71
CA SER A 61 -2.25 11.80 9.23
C SER A 61 -2.57 10.89 8.05
N VAL A 62 -3.85 10.64 7.79
CA VAL A 62 -4.32 9.75 6.73
C VAL A 62 -5.17 10.55 5.76
N SER A 63 -4.84 10.48 4.47
CA SER A 63 -5.59 11.14 3.38
C SER A 63 -6.57 10.18 2.69
N GLY A 64 -6.34 8.86 2.79
CA GLY A 64 -7.24 7.87 2.23
C GLY A 64 -7.13 6.49 2.89
N VAL A 65 -8.20 5.71 2.81
CA VAL A 65 -8.22 4.31 3.26
C VAL A 65 -8.60 3.39 2.11
N ILE A 66 -7.77 2.38 1.83
CA ILE A 66 -8.10 1.34 0.85
C ILE A 66 -8.96 0.30 1.57
N LEU A 67 -10.17 0.07 1.08
CA LEU A 67 -11.13 -0.87 1.63
C LEU A 67 -11.22 -2.14 0.78
N PHE A 68 -11.70 -3.21 1.40
CA PHE A 68 -12.20 -4.38 0.67
C PHE A 68 -13.69 -4.20 0.33
N LYS A 69 -14.17 -4.88 -0.71
CA LYS A 69 -15.57 -4.76 -1.19
C LYS A 69 -16.62 -5.01 -0.12
N GLU A 70 -16.35 -5.94 0.82
CA GLU A 70 -17.21 -6.19 1.98
C GLU A 70 -17.32 -4.93 2.86
N THR A 71 -16.19 -4.30 3.18
CA THR A 71 -16.12 -3.13 4.06
C THR A 71 -16.68 -1.86 3.42
N LEU A 72 -16.60 -1.73 2.09
CA LEU A 72 -17.10 -0.55 1.38
C LEU A 72 -18.61 -0.30 1.62
N VAL A 73 -19.38 -1.37 1.80
CA VAL A 73 -20.84 -1.31 2.02
C VAL A 73 -21.24 -1.53 3.49
N GLN A 74 -20.27 -1.80 4.37
CA GLN A 74 -20.52 -2.03 5.78
C GLN A 74 -20.78 -0.74 6.56
N LYS A 75 -21.36 -0.93 7.74
CA LYS A 75 -21.81 0.12 8.63
C LYS A 75 -21.27 -0.10 10.04
N THR A 76 -21.19 0.99 10.78
CA THR A 76 -20.99 0.98 12.23
C THR A 76 -22.17 0.33 12.95
N ASP A 77 -22.01 0.01 14.24
CA ASP A 77 -23.11 -0.45 15.11
C ASP A 77 -24.29 0.54 15.14
N GLY A 78 -23.99 1.84 14.99
CA GLY A 78 -25.00 2.90 14.90
C GLY A 78 -25.66 3.06 13.52
N GLY A 79 -25.40 2.15 12.58
CA GLY A 79 -25.99 2.17 11.24
C GLY A 79 -25.36 3.15 10.25
N LYS A 80 -24.32 3.90 10.66
CA LYS A 80 -23.61 4.83 9.80
C LYS A 80 -22.66 4.11 8.83
N PRO A 81 -22.72 4.36 7.51
CA PRO A 81 -21.77 3.80 6.54
C PRO A 81 -20.32 4.20 6.84
N PHE A 82 -19.38 3.26 6.68
CA PHE A 82 -17.97 3.55 6.91
C PHE A 82 -17.40 4.63 5.98
N VAL A 83 -17.88 4.70 4.74
CA VAL A 83 -17.50 5.76 3.79
C VAL A 83 -17.86 7.16 4.30
N GLU A 84 -18.95 7.30 5.07
CA GLU A 84 -19.33 8.57 5.70
C GLU A 84 -18.43 8.88 6.90
N CYS A 85 -18.07 7.87 7.72
CA CYS A 85 -17.11 8.05 8.81
C CYS A 85 -15.75 8.57 8.33
N LEU A 86 -15.30 8.12 7.15
CA LEU A 86 -14.07 8.60 6.52
C LEU A 86 -14.23 10.02 5.96
N ALA A 87 -15.34 10.29 5.27
CA ALA A 87 -15.60 11.60 4.67
C ALA A 87 -15.64 12.73 5.72
N GLU A 88 -16.23 12.48 6.90
CA GLU A 88 -16.28 13.46 8.00
C GLU A 88 -14.91 13.83 8.57
N GLN A 89 -13.91 12.97 8.37
CA GLN A 89 -12.53 13.21 8.78
C GLN A 89 -11.68 13.77 7.64
N GLY A 90 -12.28 14.07 6.47
CA GLY A 90 -11.55 14.49 5.28
C GLY A 90 -10.70 13.36 4.66
N VAL A 91 -11.07 12.10 4.89
CA VAL A 91 -10.35 10.92 4.40
C VAL A 91 -11.10 10.32 3.21
N TYR A 92 -10.40 10.12 2.09
CA TYR A 92 -10.98 9.51 0.91
C TYR A 92 -11.18 7.99 1.10
N PRO A 93 -12.36 7.43 0.76
CA PRO A 93 -12.51 6.00 0.63
C PRO A 93 -11.93 5.53 -0.72
N GLY A 94 -11.14 4.46 -0.68
CA GLY A 94 -10.62 3.76 -1.84
C GLY A 94 -10.98 2.28 -1.79
N ILE A 95 -10.74 1.57 -2.89
CA ILE A 95 -11.18 0.18 -3.06
C ILE A 95 -10.09 -0.68 -3.70
N LYS A 96 -9.81 -1.85 -3.13
CA LYS A 96 -9.04 -2.89 -3.83
C LYS A 96 -9.91 -3.56 -4.88
N VAL A 97 -9.47 -3.54 -6.13
CA VAL A 97 -10.26 -4.04 -7.27
C VAL A 97 -9.64 -5.23 -7.99
N ASP A 98 -8.41 -5.62 -7.65
CA ASP A 98 -7.84 -6.89 -8.12
C ASP A 98 -8.51 -8.11 -7.46
N GLU A 99 -8.66 -9.18 -8.23
CA GLU A 99 -9.26 -10.46 -7.80
C GLU A 99 -8.22 -11.48 -7.30
N GLY A 100 -6.97 -11.03 -7.11
CA GLY A 100 -5.89 -11.82 -6.56
C GLY A 100 -4.95 -12.44 -7.60
N LEU A 101 -3.89 -13.03 -7.08
CA LEU A 101 -2.79 -13.56 -7.87
C LEU A 101 -3.13 -14.92 -8.48
N GLN A 102 -2.63 -15.16 -9.68
CA GLN A 102 -2.72 -16.43 -10.39
C GLN A 102 -1.33 -16.88 -10.83
N PRO A 103 -1.02 -18.19 -10.87
CA PRO A 103 0.24 -18.67 -11.41
C PRO A 103 0.47 -18.18 -12.84
N LEU A 104 1.70 -17.78 -13.15
CA LEU A 104 2.11 -17.49 -14.51
C LEU A 104 2.51 -18.79 -15.20
N GLU A 105 1.62 -19.32 -16.04
CA GLU A 105 1.92 -20.50 -16.87
C GLU A 105 3.13 -20.24 -17.77
N GLY A 106 4.08 -21.16 -17.78
CA GLY A 106 5.35 -21.01 -18.50
C GLY A 106 6.35 -20.03 -17.85
N GLY A 107 6.00 -19.40 -16.72
CA GLY A 107 6.91 -18.61 -15.90
C GLY A 107 7.80 -19.46 -15.00
N LEU A 108 8.75 -18.81 -14.31
CA LEU A 108 9.56 -19.45 -13.28
C LEU A 108 8.68 -19.81 -12.07
N GLU A 109 9.19 -20.69 -11.20
CA GLU A 109 8.44 -21.14 -10.03
C GLU A 109 8.01 -19.95 -9.12
N GLY A 110 6.71 -19.89 -8.85
CA GLY A 110 6.12 -18.86 -7.98
C GLY A 110 5.92 -17.50 -8.67
N GLU A 111 6.22 -17.36 -9.95
CA GLU A 111 5.81 -16.18 -10.72
C GLU A 111 4.30 -16.17 -10.95
N THR A 112 3.74 -14.97 -10.97
CA THR A 112 2.29 -14.76 -10.97
C THR A 112 1.90 -13.63 -11.91
N TRP A 113 0.62 -13.60 -12.27
CA TRP A 113 -0.10 -12.45 -12.81
C TRP A 113 -1.32 -12.15 -11.93
N THR A 114 -2.05 -11.08 -12.22
CA THR A 114 -3.16 -10.67 -11.35
C THR A 114 -4.48 -10.67 -12.11
N LYS A 115 -5.50 -11.32 -11.54
CA LYS A 115 -6.82 -11.42 -12.15
C LYS A 115 -7.69 -10.20 -11.86
N GLY A 116 -8.65 -9.90 -12.75
CA GLY A 116 -9.78 -9.01 -12.45
C GLY A 116 -10.10 -7.95 -13.50
N LEU A 117 -9.48 -7.99 -14.69
CA LEU A 117 -9.66 -6.95 -15.72
C LEU A 117 -11.02 -7.07 -16.43
N GLU A 118 -11.58 -8.28 -16.51
CA GLU A 118 -12.72 -8.63 -17.35
C GLU A 118 -13.98 -7.82 -17.03
N CYS A 119 -14.27 -7.62 -15.73
CA CYS A 119 -15.44 -6.87 -15.25
C CYS A 119 -15.06 -5.52 -14.63
N LEU A 120 -13.80 -5.10 -14.75
CA LEU A 120 -13.25 -3.99 -13.99
C LEU A 120 -13.98 -2.66 -14.24
N ALA A 121 -14.30 -2.34 -15.49
CA ALA A 121 -14.96 -1.07 -15.85
C ALA A 121 -16.36 -0.94 -15.19
N ALA A 122 -17.15 -2.02 -15.23
CA ALA A 122 -18.47 -2.04 -14.59
C ALA A 122 -18.34 -1.95 -13.07
N ASN A 123 -17.41 -2.70 -12.47
CA ASN A 123 -17.15 -2.69 -11.04
C ASN A 123 -16.68 -1.31 -10.54
N CYS A 124 -15.71 -0.69 -11.23
CA CYS A 124 -15.24 0.66 -10.90
C CYS A 124 -16.35 1.70 -10.96
N SER A 125 -17.21 1.64 -11.98
CA SER A 125 -18.37 2.54 -12.09
C SER A 125 -19.33 2.39 -10.91
N GLU A 126 -19.49 1.18 -10.40
CA GLU A 126 -20.33 0.92 -9.22
C GLU A 126 -19.66 1.40 -7.93
N TYR A 127 -18.36 1.15 -7.76
CA TYR A 127 -17.62 1.62 -6.58
C TYR A 127 -17.60 3.16 -6.46
N VAL A 128 -17.57 3.88 -7.58
CA VAL A 128 -17.68 5.36 -7.58
C VAL A 128 -19.02 5.83 -7.01
N LYS A 129 -20.12 5.15 -7.38
CA LYS A 129 -21.46 5.45 -6.82
C LYS A 129 -21.53 5.15 -5.33
N GLN A 130 -20.81 4.13 -4.88
CA GLN A 130 -20.68 3.76 -3.46
C GLN A 130 -19.72 4.67 -2.68
N GLY A 131 -19.12 5.67 -3.33
CA GLY A 131 -18.33 6.71 -2.67
C GLY A 131 -16.83 6.62 -2.89
N ALA A 132 -16.32 5.54 -3.49
CA ALA A 132 -14.88 5.38 -3.74
C ALA A 132 -14.34 6.51 -4.64
N ARG A 133 -13.10 6.94 -4.38
CA ARG A 133 -12.41 8.00 -5.16
C ARG A 133 -11.07 7.55 -5.73
N PHE A 134 -10.56 6.43 -5.26
CA PHE A 134 -9.35 5.81 -5.77
C PHE A 134 -9.45 4.29 -5.69
N ALA A 135 -8.62 3.61 -6.45
CA ALA A 135 -8.55 2.16 -6.47
C ALA A 135 -7.13 1.70 -6.19
N LYS A 136 -6.97 0.42 -5.87
CA LYS A 136 -5.67 -0.23 -5.73
C LYS A 136 -5.67 -1.58 -6.46
N TRP A 137 -4.58 -1.86 -7.15
CA TRP A 137 -4.32 -3.15 -7.80
C TRP A 137 -2.91 -3.61 -7.51
N ARG A 138 -2.80 -4.81 -6.94
CA ARG A 138 -1.53 -5.42 -6.55
C ARG A 138 -1.06 -6.46 -7.56
N ALA A 139 0.13 -6.25 -8.12
CA ALA A 139 0.91 -7.28 -8.79
C ALA A 139 2.07 -7.75 -7.89
N THR A 140 2.58 -8.97 -8.12
CA THR A 140 3.78 -9.45 -7.43
C THR A 140 4.87 -9.91 -8.37
N ILE A 141 6.10 -9.52 -8.04
CA ILE A 141 7.33 -9.89 -8.71
C ILE A 141 8.25 -10.60 -7.70
N LYS A 142 8.84 -11.71 -8.09
CA LYS A 142 9.69 -12.52 -7.20
C LYS A 142 11.15 -12.42 -7.64
N ILE A 143 12.04 -12.07 -6.71
CA ILE A 143 13.49 -12.21 -6.90
C ILE A 143 13.86 -13.66 -6.60
N GLN A 144 14.52 -14.31 -7.55
CA GLN A 144 15.03 -15.67 -7.43
C GLN A 144 16.15 -15.89 -8.44
N ASP A 145 16.78 -17.06 -8.40
CA ASP A 145 17.80 -17.39 -9.39
C ASP A 145 17.21 -17.35 -10.81
N GLY A 146 17.91 -16.69 -11.73
CA GLY A 146 17.43 -16.41 -13.08
C GLY A 146 16.21 -15.48 -13.20
N GLY A 147 15.66 -14.96 -12.08
CA GLY A 147 14.42 -14.19 -12.03
C GLY A 147 14.58 -12.75 -11.49
N PRO A 148 13.53 -11.91 -11.64
CA PRO A 148 12.25 -12.21 -12.30
C PRO A 148 12.39 -12.36 -13.81
N SER A 149 11.57 -13.21 -14.42
CA SER A 149 11.54 -13.43 -15.86
C SER A 149 11.02 -12.20 -16.60
N GLU A 150 11.42 -12.03 -17.86
CA GLU A 150 10.88 -10.96 -18.72
C GLU A 150 9.36 -11.09 -18.89
N ALA A 151 8.84 -12.32 -18.99
CA ALA A 151 7.41 -12.56 -19.11
C ALA A 151 6.63 -12.07 -17.88
N ALA A 152 7.14 -12.33 -16.67
CA ALA A 152 6.50 -11.87 -15.43
C ALA A 152 6.50 -10.35 -15.32
N VAL A 153 7.64 -9.70 -15.61
CA VAL A 153 7.73 -8.23 -15.55
C VAL A 153 6.82 -7.59 -16.61
N ALA A 154 6.89 -8.06 -17.87
CA ALA A 154 6.14 -7.49 -18.98
C ALA A 154 4.62 -7.64 -18.78
N ARG A 155 4.15 -8.83 -18.39
CA ARG A 155 2.72 -9.09 -18.18
C ARG A 155 2.14 -8.23 -17.06
N ASN A 156 2.78 -8.23 -15.88
CA ASN A 156 2.28 -7.46 -14.74
C ASN A 156 2.32 -5.95 -15.01
N ALA A 157 3.36 -5.45 -15.68
CA ALA A 157 3.44 -4.03 -16.05
C ALA A 157 2.32 -3.62 -17.02
N ASP A 158 1.99 -4.47 -18.01
CA ASP A 158 0.92 -4.19 -18.96
C ASP A 158 -0.47 -4.28 -18.29
N GLU A 159 -0.73 -5.30 -17.47
CA GLU A 159 -1.99 -5.44 -16.71
C GLU A 159 -2.21 -4.27 -15.74
N LEU A 160 -1.17 -3.82 -15.04
CA LEU A 160 -1.22 -2.63 -14.17
C LEU A 160 -1.60 -1.37 -14.95
N ALA A 161 -1.09 -1.21 -16.17
CA ALA A 161 -1.40 -0.06 -17.00
C ALA A 161 -2.84 -0.09 -17.57
N GLN A 162 -3.31 -1.27 -17.98
CA GLN A 162 -4.72 -1.47 -18.36
C GLN A 162 -5.66 -1.15 -17.20
N TYR A 163 -5.38 -1.69 -16.01
CA TYR A 163 -6.10 -1.39 -14.77
C TYR A 163 -6.15 0.12 -14.51
N ALA A 164 -5.00 0.80 -14.60
CA ALA A 164 -4.91 2.22 -14.33
C ALA A 164 -5.79 3.03 -15.29
N LYS A 165 -5.74 2.73 -16.59
CA LYS A 165 -6.55 3.41 -17.59
C LYS A 165 -8.06 3.19 -17.40
N ILE A 166 -8.46 1.96 -17.05
CA ILE A 166 -9.87 1.64 -16.77
C ILE A 166 -10.36 2.43 -15.54
N CYS A 167 -9.56 2.51 -14.47
CA CYS A 167 -9.90 3.29 -13.27
C CYS A 167 -10.11 4.76 -13.60
N GLN A 168 -9.18 5.38 -14.34
CA GLN A 168 -9.29 6.78 -14.72
C GLN A 168 -10.53 7.07 -15.56
N THR A 169 -10.87 6.16 -16.48
CA THR A 169 -12.08 6.26 -17.30
C THR A 169 -13.35 6.22 -16.45
N ALA A 170 -13.33 5.44 -15.37
CA ALA A 170 -14.44 5.35 -14.42
C ALA A 170 -14.48 6.51 -13.39
N GLY A 171 -13.44 7.34 -13.30
CA GLY A 171 -13.35 8.43 -12.31
C GLY A 171 -12.70 8.03 -10.98
N LEU A 172 -11.83 7.01 -10.98
CA LEU A 172 -11.02 6.60 -9.83
C LEU A 172 -9.53 6.89 -10.10
N VAL A 173 -8.83 7.46 -9.12
CA VAL A 173 -7.36 7.52 -9.14
C VAL A 173 -6.80 6.11 -8.94
N PRO A 174 -6.00 5.55 -9.88
CA PRO A 174 -5.36 4.26 -9.68
C PRO A 174 -4.11 4.37 -8.79
N ILE A 175 -3.99 3.45 -7.83
CA ILE A 175 -2.75 3.13 -7.13
C ILE A 175 -2.17 1.87 -7.75
N VAL A 176 -1.05 2.03 -8.45
CA VAL A 176 -0.31 0.98 -9.15
C VAL A 176 0.69 0.35 -8.19
N GLU A 177 0.46 -0.90 -7.77
CA GLU A 177 1.27 -1.62 -6.76
C GLU A 177 2.06 -2.79 -7.40
N PRO A 178 3.26 -2.54 -7.98
CA PRO A 178 4.16 -3.59 -8.45
C PRO A 178 5.04 -4.08 -7.28
N GLU A 179 4.50 -4.92 -6.40
CA GLU A 179 5.24 -5.42 -5.22
C GLU A 179 6.33 -6.42 -5.63
N ILE A 180 7.59 -6.07 -5.44
CA ILE A 180 8.67 -7.04 -5.38
C ILE A 180 8.67 -7.66 -3.99
N LEU A 181 8.52 -8.98 -3.94
CA LEU A 181 8.48 -9.74 -2.69
C LEU A 181 9.82 -9.67 -1.96
N ILE A 182 9.76 -9.48 -0.64
CA ILE A 182 10.95 -9.43 0.24
C ILE A 182 11.59 -10.81 0.46
N ASP A 183 10.90 -11.88 0.07
CA ASP A 183 11.33 -13.26 0.28
C ASP A 183 12.68 -13.57 -0.39
N GLY A 184 13.51 -14.36 0.28
CA GLY A 184 14.82 -14.82 -0.21
C GLY A 184 16.02 -14.12 0.44
N SER A 185 17.21 -14.46 -0.04
CA SER A 185 18.51 -14.05 0.53
C SER A 185 19.25 -12.99 -0.30
N HIS A 186 18.55 -12.34 -1.23
CA HIS A 186 19.14 -11.37 -2.16
C HIS A 186 19.69 -10.13 -1.44
N THR A 187 20.73 -9.52 -2.01
CA THR A 187 21.33 -8.30 -1.47
C THR A 187 20.48 -7.06 -1.81
N ILE A 188 20.74 -5.94 -1.12
CA ILE A 188 20.07 -4.67 -1.42
C ILE A 188 20.41 -4.16 -2.84
N GLN A 189 21.61 -4.44 -3.35
CA GLN A 189 21.99 -4.09 -4.72
C GLN A 189 21.14 -4.85 -5.74
N ARG A 190 20.94 -6.16 -5.53
CA ARG A 190 20.06 -6.95 -6.38
C ARG A 190 18.62 -6.47 -6.31
N SER A 191 18.16 -6.10 -5.11
CA SER A 191 16.83 -5.50 -4.91
C SER A 191 16.68 -4.19 -5.69
N GLN A 192 17.70 -3.33 -5.69
CA GLN A 192 17.70 -2.08 -6.47
C GLN A 192 17.63 -2.35 -7.97
N GLU A 193 18.45 -3.26 -8.50
CA GLU A 193 18.45 -3.62 -9.93
C GLU A 193 17.06 -4.07 -10.39
N VAL A 194 16.41 -4.95 -9.60
CA VAL A 194 15.08 -5.45 -9.94
C VAL A 194 14.02 -4.36 -9.77
N ALA A 195 14.13 -3.50 -8.74
CA ALA A 195 13.25 -2.35 -8.57
C ALA A 195 13.31 -1.40 -9.77
N GLU A 196 14.52 -1.08 -10.25
CA GLU A 196 14.69 -0.23 -11.43
C GLU A 196 14.07 -0.87 -12.68
N ARG A 197 14.32 -2.15 -12.92
CA ARG A 197 13.74 -2.87 -14.07
C ARG A 197 12.22 -2.90 -14.02
N VAL A 198 11.62 -3.22 -12.86
CA VAL A 198 10.17 -3.32 -12.69
C VAL A 198 9.49 -1.95 -12.78
N LEU A 199 10.02 -0.93 -12.09
CA LEU A 199 9.47 0.42 -12.11
C LEU A 199 9.58 1.06 -13.51
N SER A 200 10.70 0.84 -14.20
CA SER A 200 10.87 1.30 -15.58
C SER A 200 9.84 0.65 -16.52
N ALA A 201 9.59 -0.66 -16.38
CA ALA A 201 8.59 -1.35 -17.18
C ALA A 201 7.18 -0.84 -16.88
N CYS A 202 6.82 -0.69 -15.60
CA CYS A 202 5.51 -0.20 -15.19
C CYS A 202 5.24 1.22 -15.70
N THR A 203 6.18 2.15 -15.48
CA THR A 203 5.99 3.55 -15.89
C THR A 203 5.94 3.69 -17.41
N SER A 204 6.77 2.95 -18.16
CA SER A 204 6.67 2.88 -19.62
C SER A 204 5.29 2.39 -20.09
N ARG A 205 4.74 1.34 -19.46
CA ARG A 205 3.41 0.83 -19.79
C ARG A 205 2.30 1.82 -19.46
N LEU A 206 2.39 2.56 -18.35
CA LEU A 206 1.43 3.64 -18.03
C LEU A 206 1.37 4.67 -19.17
N TRP A 207 2.53 5.08 -19.71
CA TRP A 207 2.58 5.97 -20.88
C TRP A 207 1.95 5.34 -22.12
N HIS A 208 2.29 4.09 -22.45
CA HIS A 208 1.75 3.40 -23.62
C HIS A 208 0.21 3.27 -23.59
N HIS A 209 -0.38 3.07 -22.41
CA HIS A 209 -1.83 3.00 -22.22
C HIS A 209 -2.49 4.37 -22.05
N SER A 210 -1.75 5.48 -22.26
CA SER A 210 -2.25 6.86 -22.15
C SER A 210 -2.90 7.13 -20.78
N VAL A 211 -2.26 6.66 -19.71
CA VAL A 211 -2.63 6.97 -18.33
C VAL A 211 -2.21 8.41 -18.02
N LEU A 212 -3.13 9.19 -17.43
CA LEU A 212 -2.82 10.52 -16.89
C LEU A 212 -1.95 10.35 -15.64
N LEU A 213 -0.65 10.67 -15.72
CA LEU A 213 0.26 10.42 -14.59
C LEU A 213 -0.03 11.32 -13.39
N GLU A 214 -0.47 12.54 -13.62
CA GLU A 214 -0.88 13.51 -12.60
C GLU A 214 -2.06 12.98 -11.77
N GLY A 215 -2.86 12.08 -12.33
CA GLY A 215 -3.99 11.42 -11.68
C GLY A 215 -3.71 9.95 -11.33
N CYS A 216 -2.45 9.59 -11.05
CA CYS A 216 -2.01 8.22 -10.74
C CYS A 216 -1.03 8.22 -9.56
N LEU A 217 -1.05 7.19 -8.71
CA LEU A 217 -0.07 7.01 -7.65
C LEU A 217 0.67 5.68 -7.81
N LEU A 218 1.91 5.64 -7.34
CA LEU A 218 2.68 4.39 -7.27
C LEU A 218 2.70 3.88 -5.82
N LYS A 219 2.62 2.56 -5.65
CA LYS A 219 2.80 1.87 -4.37
C LYS A 219 3.84 0.76 -4.52
N PRO A 220 5.12 1.10 -4.65
CA PRO A 220 6.18 0.11 -4.59
C PRO A 220 6.53 -0.22 -3.13
N GLN A 221 7.31 -1.26 -2.94
CA GLN A 221 8.10 -1.49 -1.73
C GLN A 221 9.34 -0.61 -1.70
N MET A 222 9.88 -0.38 -0.50
CA MET A 222 11.23 0.17 -0.34
C MET A 222 12.27 -0.81 -0.87
N VAL A 223 13.44 -0.32 -1.29
CA VAL A 223 14.55 -1.18 -1.70
C VAL A 223 15.22 -1.75 -0.45
N LEU A 224 14.91 -3.01 -0.15
CA LEU A 224 15.35 -3.75 1.02
C LEU A 224 16.15 -4.99 0.59
N PRO A 225 17.14 -5.46 1.37
CA PRO A 225 17.64 -6.81 1.21
C PRO A 225 16.54 -7.83 1.49
N GLY A 226 16.71 -9.05 0.98
CA GLY A 226 15.77 -10.13 1.24
C GLY A 226 15.72 -10.48 2.73
N VAL A 227 14.57 -10.99 3.20
CA VAL A 227 14.34 -11.29 4.62
C VAL A 227 15.31 -12.35 5.17
N ASP A 228 15.80 -13.24 4.31
CA ASP A 228 16.77 -14.30 4.63
C ASP A 228 18.22 -13.88 4.30
N SER A 229 18.45 -12.60 3.98
CA SER A 229 19.79 -12.10 3.68
C SER A 229 20.66 -12.10 4.95
N SER A 230 21.92 -12.51 4.80
CA SER A 230 22.91 -12.44 5.89
C SER A 230 23.34 -10.99 6.18
N THR A 231 23.05 -10.06 5.28
CA THR A 231 23.37 -8.63 5.43
C THR A 231 22.13 -7.84 5.80
N LYS A 232 22.19 -7.12 6.92
CA LYS A 232 21.17 -6.11 7.26
C LYS A 232 21.57 -4.77 6.63
N ALA A 233 20.60 -4.04 6.10
CA ALA A 233 20.80 -2.69 5.60
C ALA A 233 20.36 -1.67 6.65
N THR A 234 21.13 -0.61 6.80
CA THR A 234 20.76 0.54 7.63
C THR A 234 19.66 1.37 6.96
N PRO A 235 18.89 2.17 7.73
CA PRO A 235 17.90 3.08 7.15
C PRO A 235 18.49 4.05 6.11
N SER A 236 19.74 4.49 6.31
CA SER A 236 20.43 5.37 5.35
C SER A 236 20.77 4.66 4.04
N GLU A 237 21.19 3.39 4.09
CA GLU A 237 21.42 2.59 2.87
C GLU A 237 20.11 2.33 2.13
N ILE A 238 19.06 1.92 2.86
CA ILE A 238 17.71 1.72 2.31
C ILE A 238 17.22 3.00 1.62
N ALA A 239 17.40 4.15 2.26
CA ALA A 239 17.05 5.45 1.70
C ALA A 239 17.80 5.75 0.41
N ALA A 240 19.13 5.59 0.39
CA ALA A 240 19.96 5.85 -0.77
C ALA A 240 19.57 4.97 -1.96
N HIS A 241 19.42 3.65 -1.74
CA HIS A 241 19.03 2.71 -2.78
C HIS A 241 17.60 2.95 -3.29
N THR A 242 16.66 3.27 -2.39
CA THR A 242 15.27 3.56 -2.77
C THR A 242 15.15 4.86 -3.57
N VAL A 243 15.77 5.94 -3.11
CA VAL A 243 15.75 7.24 -3.81
C VAL A 243 16.44 7.13 -5.17
N ALA A 244 17.55 6.40 -5.27
CA ALA A 244 18.23 6.16 -6.54
C ALA A 244 17.33 5.43 -7.56
N ALA A 245 16.68 4.34 -7.14
CA ALA A 245 15.79 3.56 -8.02
C ALA A 245 14.62 4.41 -8.54
N LEU A 246 13.97 5.17 -7.65
CA LEU A 246 12.85 6.05 -8.02
C LEU A 246 13.30 7.15 -8.99
N ARG A 247 14.41 7.83 -8.70
CA ARG A 247 14.94 8.90 -9.56
C ARG A 247 15.31 8.46 -10.97
N ARG A 248 15.67 7.19 -11.14
CA ARG A 248 16.03 6.62 -12.45
C ARG A 248 14.82 6.20 -13.27
N THR A 249 13.64 6.03 -12.66
CA THR A 249 12.54 5.30 -13.30
C THR A 249 11.17 5.96 -13.19
N VAL A 250 10.94 6.82 -12.21
CA VAL A 250 9.64 7.46 -12.00
C VAL A 250 9.58 8.81 -12.72
N PRO A 251 8.55 9.09 -13.53
CA PRO A 251 8.35 10.42 -14.14
C PRO A 251 7.96 11.48 -13.11
N ALA A 252 8.46 12.71 -13.27
CA ALA A 252 8.18 13.84 -12.37
C ALA A 252 6.68 14.20 -12.25
N ALA A 253 5.86 13.82 -13.23
CA ALA A 253 4.42 14.10 -13.27
C ALA A 253 3.58 13.28 -12.26
N ILE A 254 4.09 12.14 -11.76
CA ILE A 254 3.40 11.36 -10.74
C ILE A 254 3.35 12.18 -9.44
N PRO A 255 2.19 12.44 -8.80
CA PRO A 255 2.15 13.25 -7.58
C PRO A 255 2.79 12.60 -6.36
N GLY A 256 2.74 11.27 -6.24
CA GLY A 256 3.25 10.60 -5.04
C GLY A 256 3.57 9.11 -5.18
N VAL A 257 4.53 8.69 -4.35
CA VAL A 257 4.93 7.30 -4.12
C VAL A 257 4.54 6.92 -2.70
N MET A 258 3.57 6.01 -2.58
CA MET A 258 2.94 5.61 -1.32
C MET A 258 3.45 4.22 -0.94
N PHE A 259 4.59 4.12 -0.26
CA PHE A 259 5.26 2.83 -0.05
C PHE A 259 4.39 1.81 0.67
N LEU A 260 4.44 0.56 0.23
CA LEU A 260 3.97 -0.58 1.03
C LEU A 260 5.01 -0.95 2.09
N SER A 261 4.58 -1.43 3.26
CA SER A 261 5.51 -1.73 4.36
C SER A 261 6.26 -3.06 4.19
N GLY A 262 5.82 -3.94 3.30
CA GLY A 262 6.68 -5.01 2.76
C GLY A 262 7.10 -6.12 3.71
N GLY A 263 6.77 -6.10 5.00
CA GLY A 263 7.21 -7.10 6.00
C GLY A 263 8.11 -6.57 7.08
N GLN A 264 8.48 -5.30 6.95
CA GLN A 264 9.06 -4.52 8.03
C GLN A 264 8.13 -4.53 9.25
N SER A 265 8.73 -4.47 10.43
CA SER A 265 8.03 -4.08 11.65
C SER A 265 7.41 -2.68 11.53
N GLU A 266 6.51 -2.34 12.44
CA GLU A 266 5.88 -1.02 12.51
C GLU A 266 6.94 0.08 12.66
N GLU A 267 7.94 -0.11 13.52
CA GLU A 267 9.02 0.86 13.74
C GLU A 267 9.98 0.94 12.54
N GLU A 268 10.42 -0.19 11.96
CA GLU A 268 11.30 -0.18 10.79
C GLU A 268 10.69 0.56 9.61
N ALA A 269 9.40 0.35 9.35
CA ALA A 269 8.70 1.04 8.27
C ALA A 269 8.71 2.57 8.47
N THR A 270 8.43 3.04 9.69
CA THR A 270 8.47 4.45 10.07
C THR A 270 9.89 5.03 9.93
N VAL A 271 10.90 4.36 10.48
CA VAL A 271 12.29 4.82 10.47
C VAL A 271 12.86 4.87 9.04
N ASN A 272 12.58 3.86 8.22
CA ASN A 272 13.03 3.83 6.84
C ASN A 272 12.34 4.89 5.98
N LEU A 273 11.03 5.12 6.17
CA LEU A 273 10.31 6.21 5.51
C LEU A 273 10.90 7.59 5.86
N ASN A 274 11.27 7.79 7.13
CA ASN A 274 11.90 9.02 7.59
C ASN A 274 13.26 9.24 6.91
N ALA A 275 14.10 8.20 6.87
CA ALA A 275 15.40 8.25 6.22
C ALA A 275 15.27 8.53 4.71
N ILE A 276 14.28 7.92 4.04
CA ILE A 276 13.98 8.17 2.62
C ILE A 276 13.63 9.64 2.40
N ASN A 277 12.77 10.24 3.23
CA ASN A 277 12.39 11.64 3.08
C ASN A 277 13.54 12.61 3.38
N ALA A 278 14.38 12.31 4.38
CA ALA A 278 15.58 13.09 4.66
C ALA A 278 16.56 13.07 3.46
N ALA A 279 16.81 11.89 2.88
CA ALA A 279 17.65 11.74 1.70
C ALA A 279 17.05 12.44 0.46
N ALA A 280 15.73 12.35 0.27
CA ALA A 280 15.00 12.97 -0.83
C ALA A 280 14.86 14.50 -0.72
N CYS A 281 15.29 15.10 0.39
CA CYS A 281 15.38 16.56 0.57
C CYS A 281 16.82 17.09 0.46
N THR A 282 17.81 16.21 0.28
CA THR A 282 19.22 16.61 0.19
C THR A 282 19.55 17.15 -1.22
N PRO A 283 20.28 18.28 -1.35
CA PRO A 283 20.72 18.79 -2.64
C PRO A 283 21.46 17.72 -3.46
N GLY A 284 21.09 17.59 -4.74
CA GLY A 284 21.62 16.54 -5.62
C GLY A 284 20.81 15.24 -5.61
N THR A 285 20.11 14.91 -4.53
CA THR A 285 19.20 13.74 -4.41
C THR A 285 17.73 14.11 -4.24
N SER A 286 17.37 15.39 -4.39
CA SER A 286 15.99 15.87 -4.31
C SER A 286 15.02 15.13 -5.25
N CYS A 287 13.85 14.77 -4.74
CA CYS A 287 12.78 14.12 -5.50
C CYS A 287 11.59 15.08 -5.69
N PRO A 288 10.94 15.10 -6.87
CA PRO A 288 9.80 15.99 -7.13
C PRO A 288 8.45 15.45 -6.60
N TRP A 289 8.43 14.23 -6.06
CA TRP A 289 7.23 13.53 -5.61
C TRP A 289 7.07 13.59 -4.10
N SER A 290 5.83 13.52 -3.61
CA SER A 290 5.58 13.15 -2.23
C SER A 290 5.98 11.69 -2.00
N LEU A 291 6.83 11.44 -0.99
CA LEU A 291 7.23 10.09 -0.56
C LEU A 291 6.55 9.77 0.76
N SER A 292 5.52 8.93 0.73
CA SER A 292 4.67 8.66 1.89
C SER A 292 4.36 7.17 2.03
N PHE A 293 3.40 6.82 2.88
CA PHE A 293 3.06 5.44 3.23
C PHE A 293 1.70 5.01 2.67
N SER A 294 1.59 3.74 2.35
CA SER A 294 0.32 3.01 2.17
C SER A 294 0.42 1.68 2.92
N TYR A 295 0.20 1.75 4.23
CA TYR A 295 0.56 0.69 5.16
C TYR A 295 -0.66 -0.10 5.61
N GLY A 296 -0.52 -1.43 5.56
CA GLY A 296 -1.44 -2.37 6.20
C GLY A 296 -0.95 -2.69 7.60
N ARG A 297 -0.20 -3.79 7.73
CA ARG A 297 0.34 -4.27 9.01
C ARG A 297 1.13 -3.22 9.80
N ALA A 298 1.91 -2.37 9.14
CA ALA A 298 2.72 -1.35 9.81
C ALA A 298 1.90 -0.20 10.46
N LEU A 299 0.57 -0.19 10.28
CA LEU A 299 -0.36 0.67 11.03
C LEU A 299 -1.31 -0.14 11.93
N GLN A 300 -1.33 -1.46 11.81
CA GLN A 300 -2.45 -2.28 12.27
C GLN A 300 -2.05 -3.42 13.22
N HIS A 301 -0.80 -3.85 13.24
CA HIS A 301 -0.45 -5.08 13.93
C HIS A 301 -0.69 -4.99 15.44
N SER A 302 -0.10 -4.00 16.10
CA SER A 302 -0.34 -3.78 17.53
C SER A 302 -1.75 -3.27 17.83
N VAL A 303 -2.40 -2.59 16.89
CA VAL A 303 -3.80 -2.17 17.02
C VAL A 303 -4.73 -3.39 17.11
N LEU A 304 -4.54 -4.35 16.20
CA LEU A 304 -5.28 -5.61 16.19
C LEU A 304 -4.99 -6.42 17.46
N GLU A 305 -3.72 -6.51 17.88
CA GLU A 305 -3.34 -7.22 19.09
C GLU A 305 -4.00 -6.61 20.35
N LEU A 306 -3.96 -5.29 20.48
CA LEU A 306 -4.58 -4.58 21.60
C LEU A 306 -6.09 -4.77 21.62
N TRP A 307 -6.75 -4.61 20.47
CA TRP A 307 -8.19 -4.80 20.35
C TRP A 307 -8.62 -6.24 20.61
N ALA A 308 -7.88 -7.23 20.11
CA ALA A 308 -8.21 -8.65 20.29
C ALA A 308 -8.13 -9.09 21.75
N LYS A 309 -7.17 -8.54 22.53
CA LYS A 309 -7.03 -8.84 23.96
C LYS A 309 -8.18 -8.28 24.78
N GLU A 310 -8.68 -7.08 24.44
CA GLU A 310 -9.70 -6.41 25.21
C GLU A 310 -10.62 -5.56 24.32
N PRO A 311 -11.60 -6.16 23.61
CA PRO A 311 -12.47 -5.45 22.65
C PRO A 311 -13.24 -4.27 23.26
N ALA A 312 -13.51 -4.32 24.57
CA ALA A 312 -14.11 -3.22 25.33
C ALA A 312 -13.27 -1.93 25.32
N ARG A 313 -11.96 -2.03 25.03
CA ARG A 313 -11.01 -0.92 24.90
C ARG A 313 -10.77 -0.52 23.45
N ALA A 314 -11.81 -0.57 22.61
CA ALA A 314 -11.78 -0.08 21.24
C ALA A 314 -11.19 1.34 21.11
N ARG A 315 -11.44 2.22 22.09
CA ARG A 315 -10.87 3.58 22.14
C ARG A 315 -9.36 3.61 22.28
N ASP A 316 -8.78 2.67 23.03
CA ASP A 316 -7.32 2.62 23.19
C ASP A 316 -6.66 2.10 21.92
N ALA A 317 -7.29 1.14 21.24
CA ALA A 317 -6.87 0.69 19.91
C ALA A 317 -6.96 1.83 18.86
N GLN A 318 -8.01 2.66 18.92
CA GLN A 318 -8.14 3.86 18.08
C GLN A 318 -7.04 4.89 18.38
N ALA A 319 -6.76 5.15 19.67
CA ALA A 319 -5.71 6.06 20.08
C ALA A 319 -4.33 5.57 19.63
N LEU A 320 -4.07 4.26 19.72
CA LEU A 320 -2.84 3.66 19.23
C LEU A 320 -2.71 3.82 17.71
N LEU A 321 -3.77 3.53 16.94
CA LEU A 321 -3.77 3.74 15.49
C LEU A 321 -3.45 5.20 15.13
N ALA A 322 -4.08 6.16 15.81
CA ALA A 322 -3.82 7.58 15.60
C ALA A 322 -2.36 7.95 15.91
N ALA A 323 -1.79 7.41 16.99
CA ALA A 323 -0.40 7.65 17.35
C ALA A 323 0.58 7.06 16.31
N VAL A 324 0.36 5.82 15.85
CA VAL A 324 1.21 5.19 14.82
C VAL A 324 1.06 5.92 13.48
N ALA A 325 -0.14 6.37 13.13
CA ALA A 325 -0.35 7.21 11.95
C ALA A 325 0.38 8.55 12.05
N ALA A 326 0.39 9.19 13.23
CA ALA A 326 1.13 10.43 13.47
C ALA A 326 2.66 10.25 13.37
N ALA A 327 3.19 9.11 13.85
CA ALA A 327 4.60 8.77 13.67
C ALA A 327 4.97 8.67 12.17
N ASN A 328 4.13 7.99 11.39
CA ASN A 328 4.31 7.88 9.94
C ASN A 328 4.08 9.19 9.18
N SER A 329 3.18 10.05 9.67
CA SER A 329 3.00 11.42 9.19
C SER A 329 4.29 12.24 9.38
N ALA A 330 4.91 12.19 10.56
CA ALA A 330 6.20 12.82 10.81
C ALA A 330 7.31 12.23 9.90
N ALA A 331 7.34 10.92 9.73
CA ALA A 331 8.31 10.24 8.88
C ALA A 331 8.17 10.64 7.39
N SER A 332 6.94 10.79 6.89
CA SER A 332 6.67 11.29 5.52
C SER A 332 7.16 12.72 5.28
N LYS A 333 7.52 13.45 6.33
CA LYS A 333 8.11 14.79 6.26
C LYS A 333 9.63 14.81 6.47
N GLY A 334 10.22 13.67 6.87
CA GLY A 334 11.61 13.59 7.33
C GLY A 334 11.80 14.16 8.74
N GLU A 335 10.73 14.25 9.53
CA GLU A 335 10.68 14.93 10.83
C GLU A 335 10.40 13.95 11.99
N TYR A 336 10.37 12.64 11.73
CA TYR A 336 10.16 11.66 12.80
C TYR A 336 11.38 11.61 13.72
N ALA A 337 11.12 11.88 14.99
CA ALA A 337 12.09 11.81 16.08
C ALA A 337 11.40 11.23 17.32
N GLY A 338 12.15 10.47 18.12
CA GLY A 338 11.67 9.94 19.39
C GLY A 338 11.33 8.44 19.36
N VAL A 339 10.56 8.02 20.36
CA VAL A 339 10.21 6.61 20.60
C VAL A 339 8.95 6.26 19.80
N HIS A 340 8.99 5.12 19.10
CA HIS A 340 7.85 4.66 18.34
C HIS A 340 6.66 4.31 19.26
N PRO A 341 5.41 4.62 18.89
CA PRO A 341 4.23 4.35 19.73
C PRO A 341 4.00 2.87 20.05
N VAL A 342 4.61 1.97 19.27
CA VAL A 342 4.65 0.54 19.57
C VAL A 342 6.05 0.14 19.99
N ALA A 343 6.17 -0.75 20.98
CA ALA A 343 7.45 -1.30 21.39
C ALA A 343 8.00 -2.18 20.26
N GLY A 344 9.28 -1.98 19.91
CA GLY A 344 9.97 -2.64 18.78
C GLY A 344 9.62 -4.13 18.66
N GLY A 345 9.04 -4.48 17.51
CA GLY A 345 8.58 -5.82 17.17
C GLY A 345 9.46 -6.48 16.11
N GLY A 346 9.44 -7.81 16.07
CA GLY A 346 10.10 -8.57 15.01
C GLY A 346 9.47 -8.34 13.64
N SER A 347 10.10 -8.90 12.60
CA SER A 347 9.59 -8.85 11.22
C SER A 347 8.11 -9.25 11.15
N LEU A 348 7.33 -8.46 10.41
CA LEU A 348 5.93 -8.73 10.11
C LEU A 348 5.76 -9.46 8.78
N ALA A 349 6.83 -10.06 8.23
CA ALA A 349 6.78 -10.92 7.06
C ALA A 349 5.76 -12.06 7.27
N GLU A 350 5.01 -12.37 6.21
CA GLU A 350 4.02 -13.44 6.22
C GLU A 350 4.39 -14.42 5.11
N GLY A 351 4.51 -15.71 5.43
CA GLY A 351 4.84 -16.75 4.43
C GLY A 351 3.72 -17.04 3.42
N PHE A 352 2.62 -16.29 3.43
CA PHE A 352 1.48 -16.44 2.53
C PHE A 352 1.31 -15.22 1.60
N ARG A 353 2.41 -14.68 1.05
CA ARG A 353 2.36 -13.47 0.18
C ARG A 353 2.23 -13.71 -1.33
N GLY A 354 2.04 -14.95 -1.75
CA GLY A 354 1.88 -15.37 -3.16
C GLY A 354 0.50 -15.93 -3.49
N TRP A 355 0.35 -16.57 -4.65
CA TRP A 355 -0.92 -17.14 -5.11
C TRP A 355 -1.44 -18.31 -4.24
N ARG A 356 -0.56 -18.96 -3.47
CA ARG A 356 -0.92 -20.04 -2.54
C ARG A 356 -1.44 -19.51 -1.18
N ALA A 357 -1.75 -18.22 -1.11
CA ALA A 357 -2.30 -17.55 0.06
C ALA A 357 -3.80 -17.83 0.24
#